data_AF-A0A5Q6RQX1-F1
#
_entry.id   AF-A0A5Q6RQX1-F1
#
_cell.length_a   1.000
_cell.length_b   1.000
_cell.length_c   1.000
_cell.angle_alpha   90.00
_cell.angle_beta   90.00
_cell.angle_gamma   90.00
#
_symmetry.space_group_name_H-M   'P 1'
#
loop_
_entity.id
_entity.type
_entity.pdbx_description
1 polymer ?
#
loop_
_entity_poly.entity_id
_entity_poly.type
_entity_poly.pdbx_seq_one_letter_code
_entity_poly.pdbx_strand_id
1 'polypeptide(L)'
;MTVVRVAAVQFAASEDVEQNLATALRLTEEAASQGAQVVVLPEFGNHVSWYADRAHARRMAVTLDGPFVSALAAKAAERGIYLMANCTLAREDGRTTGSNILIGPDGSILATTDKQVLMGSERDHIDPAVEASPVIETPLGRMGLYSCMDGVIYETPRMLAVDGAQILLNSINSFALDEATLHVPVRAVENKVWVVAANKVGPLVPEHSIEAVAQAVGVPVDLLHGAGESQIVAPDGTVVAIAPRTGEAVVVADIEVDAADDKRRTDGTDVMASRRPELYGPIVEAPRGRTAPAGAAELVTAVISPADDDVLGLLRDAVAAGARLVVLPELAAWVDGVVDPVGPRFTEEAVVEALAGTDAIAVTSVRDDDQHVGLVLDARGEVARQPQLHTSARHADWATRLGDDLVVVERDFGRLAVVVGDDALYPETFRLAALKDADVVAVPFTVAGAHDIDLMLLERAAENRLNVAVASRRTDHGAGAVIPLSGDFTLWSEWDGPFVGIISRPEPLVATESVTLATVRPECATNRFVSRGTDVVDGRPWALADSLVRAATPQHASA
;
A
#
# COMPACT_ATOMS: atom_id res chain seq x y z
N MET A 1 11.21 -4.23 26.44
CA MET A 1 11.76 -4.65 25.14
C MET A 1 11.51 -6.14 24.99
N THR A 2 10.36 -6.46 24.42
CA THR A 2 9.99 -7.83 24.06
C THR A 2 10.70 -8.18 22.76
N VAL A 3 11.77 -8.99 22.85
CA VAL A 3 12.46 -9.52 21.66
C VAL A 3 11.84 -10.86 21.30
N VAL A 4 11.40 -10.99 20.04
CA VAL A 4 10.76 -12.20 19.52
C VAL A 4 11.51 -12.65 18.28
N ARG A 5 11.84 -13.94 18.17
CA ARG A 5 12.34 -14.48 16.91
C ARG A 5 11.19 -14.92 16.04
N VAL A 6 11.11 -14.38 14.82
CA VAL A 6 10.06 -14.70 13.85
C VAL A 6 10.65 -15.31 12.59
N ALA A 7 9.85 -16.09 11.86
CA ALA A 7 10.24 -16.72 10.61
C ALA A 7 9.19 -16.52 9.51
N ALA A 8 9.66 -16.17 8.31
CA ALA A 8 8.89 -16.29 7.08
C ALA A 8 9.39 -17.51 6.30
N VAL A 9 8.47 -18.40 5.94
CA VAL A 9 8.77 -19.66 5.26
C VAL A 9 8.33 -19.56 3.80
N GLN A 10 9.14 -20.11 2.90
CA GLN A 10 8.94 -20.05 1.46
C GLN A 10 8.96 -21.46 0.87
N PHE A 11 7.89 -21.86 0.17
CA PHE A 11 7.84 -23.12 -0.58
C PHE A 11 6.80 -23.09 -1.71
N ALA A 12 6.86 -24.10 -2.57
CA ALA A 12 5.89 -24.34 -3.64
C ALA A 12 4.78 -25.29 -3.17
N ALA A 13 3.52 -25.01 -3.52
CA ALA A 13 2.41 -25.93 -3.29
C ALA A 13 2.00 -26.58 -4.62
N SER A 14 1.92 -27.91 -4.64
CA SER A 14 1.46 -28.71 -5.79
C SER A 14 -0.03 -29.05 -5.69
N GLU A 15 -0.51 -29.93 -6.58
CA GLU A 15 -1.85 -30.53 -6.51
C GLU A 15 -1.95 -31.66 -5.45
N ASP A 16 -0.83 -32.08 -4.86
CA ASP A 16 -0.77 -33.14 -3.84
C ASP A 16 -0.77 -32.55 -2.42
N VAL A 17 -1.92 -32.66 -1.75
CA VAL A 17 -2.13 -32.14 -0.39
C VAL A 17 -1.22 -32.82 0.65
N GLU A 18 -0.92 -34.12 0.49
CA GLU A 18 -0.07 -34.85 1.43
C GLU A 18 1.39 -34.43 1.28
N GLN A 19 1.86 -34.26 0.05
CA GLN A 19 3.20 -33.73 -0.23
C GLN A 19 3.36 -32.31 0.32
N ASN A 20 2.36 -31.45 0.08
CA ASN A 20 2.35 -30.08 0.59
C ASN A 20 2.42 -30.04 2.12
N LEU A 21 1.67 -30.92 2.80
CA LEU A 21 1.72 -31.04 4.26
C LEU A 21 3.12 -31.46 4.74
N ALA A 22 3.74 -32.45 4.09
CA ALA A 22 5.07 -32.90 4.45
C ALA A 22 6.12 -31.78 4.32
N THR A 23 6.02 -30.96 3.26
CA THR A 23 6.86 -29.78 3.06
C THR A 23 6.62 -28.72 4.15
N ALA A 24 5.37 -28.37 4.42
CA ALA A 24 5.00 -27.41 5.45
C ALA A 24 5.52 -27.82 6.84
N LEU A 25 5.37 -29.09 7.21
CA LEU A 25 5.86 -29.63 8.49
C LEU A 25 7.38 -29.60 8.58
N ARG A 26 8.09 -29.97 7.52
CA ARG A 26 9.57 -29.95 7.48
C ARG A 26 10.12 -28.54 7.61
N LEU A 27 9.57 -27.58 6.89
CA LEU A 27 10.06 -26.19 6.94
C LEU A 27 9.65 -25.49 8.24
N THR A 28 8.51 -25.85 8.83
CA THR A 28 8.14 -25.41 10.17
C THR A 28 9.11 -25.97 11.23
N GLU A 29 9.48 -27.25 11.13
CA GLU A 29 10.49 -27.89 11.98
C GLU A 29 11.84 -27.16 11.87
N GLU A 30 12.25 -26.81 10.65
CA GLU A 30 13.46 -26.03 10.37
C GLU A 30 13.40 -24.64 11.00
N ALA A 31 12.32 -23.88 10.81
CA ALA A 31 12.13 -22.57 11.44
C ALA A 31 12.19 -22.63 12.97
N ALA A 32 11.48 -23.60 13.57
CA ALA A 32 11.52 -23.83 15.00
C ALA A 32 12.92 -24.24 15.48
N SER A 33 13.68 -25.01 14.69
CA SER A 33 15.06 -25.38 15.05
C SER A 33 16.03 -24.19 15.06
N GLN A 34 15.71 -23.11 14.34
CA GLN A 34 16.42 -21.84 14.37
C GLN A 34 15.97 -20.92 15.52
N GLY A 35 15.04 -21.40 16.36
CA GLY A 35 14.51 -20.70 17.53
C GLY A 35 13.35 -19.76 17.22
N ALA A 36 12.72 -19.85 16.05
CA ALA A 36 11.53 -19.06 15.75
C ALA A 36 10.38 -19.39 16.71
N GLN A 37 9.75 -18.35 17.24
CA GLN A 37 8.59 -18.41 18.13
C GLN A 37 7.28 -18.13 17.37
N VAL A 38 7.37 -17.42 16.25
CA VAL A 38 6.27 -17.17 15.31
C VAL A 38 6.73 -17.60 13.92
N VAL A 39 5.96 -18.44 13.25
CA VAL A 39 6.26 -18.96 11.90
C VAL A 39 5.07 -18.66 10.99
N VAL A 40 5.35 -18.05 9.83
CA VAL A 40 4.35 -17.75 8.80
C VAL A 40 4.61 -18.62 7.57
N LEU A 41 3.58 -19.35 7.12
CA LEU A 41 3.60 -20.13 5.89
C LEU A 41 2.94 -19.37 4.73
N PRO A 42 3.28 -19.69 3.46
CA PRO A 42 2.66 -19.07 2.28
C PRO A 42 1.16 -19.34 2.13
N GLU A 43 0.51 -18.51 1.31
CA GLU A 43 -0.93 -18.57 1.05
C GLU A 43 -1.33 -19.81 0.24
N PHE A 44 -2.48 -20.42 0.52
CA PHE A 44 -2.92 -21.69 -0.09
C PHE A 44 -1.82 -22.76 0.00
N GLY A 45 -1.24 -22.94 1.18
CA GLY A 45 -0.17 -23.90 1.42
C GLY A 45 -0.59 -25.36 1.28
N ASN A 46 -1.91 -25.65 1.26
CA ASN A 46 -2.44 -27.01 1.11
C ASN A 46 -2.55 -27.46 -0.36
N HIS A 47 -2.73 -26.54 -1.31
CA HIS A 47 -2.97 -26.88 -2.72
C HIS A 47 -2.69 -25.66 -3.63
N VAL A 48 -2.27 -25.88 -4.87
CA VAL A 48 -2.19 -24.80 -5.87
C VAL A 48 -3.55 -24.10 -6.04
N SER A 49 -3.60 -22.76 -5.98
CA SER A 49 -4.88 -22.01 -6.02
C SER A 49 -5.44 -21.91 -7.45
N TRP A 50 -5.75 -23.07 -8.04
CA TRP A 50 -6.22 -23.23 -9.40
C TRP A 50 -7.27 -24.35 -9.44
N TYR A 51 -8.51 -24.00 -9.73
CA TYR A 51 -9.63 -24.92 -9.67
C TYR A 51 -10.36 -24.98 -11.01
N ALA A 52 -11.04 -26.10 -11.25
CA ALA A 52 -11.86 -26.27 -12.45
C ALA A 52 -13.25 -25.64 -12.24
N ASP A 53 -13.76 -25.75 -11.01
CA ASP A 53 -15.04 -25.24 -10.56
C ASP A 53 -15.07 -25.18 -9.01
N ARG A 54 -16.15 -24.62 -8.45
CA ARG A 54 -16.36 -24.56 -6.99
C ARG A 54 -16.39 -25.93 -6.31
N ALA A 55 -16.82 -26.98 -7.01
CA ALA A 55 -16.83 -28.33 -6.45
C ALA A 55 -15.40 -28.91 -6.38
N HIS A 56 -14.52 -28.58 -7.33
CA HIS A 56 -13.10 -28.91 -7.28
C HIS A 56 -12.43 -28.18 -6.10
N ALA A 57 -12.66 -26.87 -5.98
CA ALA A 57 -12.17 -26.10 -4.84
C ALA A 57 -12.60 -26.72 -3.50
N ARG A 58 -13.89 -27.09 -3.36
CA ARG A 58 -14.39 -27.74 -2.15
C ARG A 58 -13.80 -29.13 -1.89
N ARG A 59 -13.48 -29.91 -2.92
CA ARG A 59 -12.83 -31.23 -2.77
C ARG A 59 -11.39 -31.10 -2.27
N MET A 60 -10.67 -30.09 -2.74
CA MET A 60 -9.26 -29.84 -2.36
C MET A 60 -9.12 -29.04 -1.06
N ALA A 61 -10.21 -28.44 -0.59
CA ALA A 61 -10.25 -27.71 0.65
C ALA A 61 -10.07 -28.64 1.86
N VAL A 62 -9.32 -28.17 2.85
CA VAL A 62 -9.15 -28.86 4.14
C VAL A 62 -10.26 -28.45 5.12
N THR A 63 -10.36 -29.12 6.27
CA THR A 63 -11.22 -28.71 7.39
C THR A 63 -10.36 -28.39 8.61
N LEU A 64 -10.88 -27.59 9.54
CA LEU A 64 -10.15 -27.19 10.76
C LEU A 64 -9.82 -28.38 11.67
N ASP A 65 -10.68 -29.39 11.69
CA ASP A 65 -10.50 -30.66 12.41
C ASP A 65 -9.87 -31.76 11.54
N GLY A 66 -9.52 -31.44 10.30
CA GLY A 66 -8.99 -32.37 9.32
C GLY A 66 -7.52 -32.74 9.57
N PRO A 67 -7.00 -33.75 8.87
CA PRO A 67 -5.64 -34.26 9.07
C PRO A 67 -4.56 -33.21 8.79
N PHE A 68 -4.78 -32.33 7.81
CA PHE A 68 -3.82 -31.27 7.45
C PHE A 68 -3.64 -30.27 8.61
N VAL A 69 -4.73 -29.66 9.06
CA VAL A 69 -4.70 -28.67 10.16
C VAL A 69 -4.31 -29.32 11.48
N SER A 70 -4.78 -30.55 11.75
CA SER A 70 -4.40 -31.30 12.96
C SER A 70 -2.90 -31.62 13.03
N ALA A 71 -2.26 -31.92 11.89
CA ALA A 71 -0.82 -32.17 11.86
C ALA A 71 -0.01 -30.88 12.08
N LEU A 72 -0.45 -29.75 11.51
CA LEU A 72 0.16 -28.44 11.81
C LEU A 72 -0.03 -28.05 13.28
N ALA A 73 -1.20 -28.30 13.85
CA ALA A 73 -1.50 -28.10 15.27
C ALA A 73 -0.59 -28.93 16.17
N ALA A 74 -0.43 -30.22 15.86
CA ALA A 74 0.49 -31.10 16.60
C ALA A 74 1.94 -30.61 16.51
N LYS A 75 2.39 -30.14 15.33
CA LYS A 75 3.73 -29.60 15.15
C LYS A 75 3.93 -28.28 15.92
N ALA A 76 2.95 -27.38 15.92
CA ALA A 76 3.00 -26.15 16.71
C ALA A 76 3.11 -26.44 18.22
N ALA A 77 2.31 -27.40 18.71
CA ALA A 77 2.35 -27.86 20.10
C ALA A 77 3.69 -28.52 20.47
N GLU A 78 4.21 -29.38 19.60
CA GLU A 78 5.50 -30.06 19.78
C GLU A 78 6.66 -29.06 19.93
N ARG A 79 6.61 -27.97 19.16
CA ARG A 79 7.68 -26.95 19.13
C ARG A 79 7.42 -25.76 20.03
N GLY A 80 6.22 -25.63 20.60
CA GLY A 80 5.83 -24.50 21.43
C GLY A 80 5.85 -23.16 20.69
N ILE A 81 5.39 -23.15 19.42
CA ILE A 81 5.41 -21.96 18.54
C ILE A 81 4.02 -21.48 18.16
N TYR A 82 3.90 -20.22 17.80
CA TYR A 82 2.78 -19.70 17.03
C TYR A 82 3.01 -20.00 15.55
N LEU A 83 2.04 -20.63 14.89
CA LEU A 83 2.12 -21.00 13.48
C LEU A 83 0.93 -20.40 12.74
N MET A 84 1.19 -19.51 11.79
CA MET A 84 0.19 -19.06 10.83
C MET A 84 0.31 -19.87 9.55
N ALA A 85 -0.77 -20.56 9.19
CA ALA A 85 -0.92 -21.19 7.89
C ALA A 85 -2.09 -20.55 7.15
N ASN A 86 -2.08 -20.59 5.81
CA ASN A 86 -3.24 -20.23 5.01
C ASN A 86 -3.60 -21.38 4.07
N CYS A 87 -4.90 -21.70 4.01
CA CYS A 87 -5.41 -22.84 3.27
C CYS A 87 -6.72 -22.52 2.57
N THR A 88 -7.01 -23.25 1.49
CA THR A 88 -8.38 -23.41 1.01
C THR A 88 -9.15 -24.22 2.04
N LEU A 89 -10.18 -23.62 2.65
CA LEU A 89 -10.88 -24.16 3.80
C LEU A 89 -12.35 -24.42 3.46
N ALA A 90 -12.83 -25.62 3.78
CA ALA A 90 -14.25 -25.96 3.71
C ALA A 90 -14.89 -25.56 5.04
N ARG A 91 -15.79 -24.57 4.99
CA ARG A 91 -16.51 -24.08 6.17
C ARG A 91 -17.75 -24.92 6.43
N GLU A 92 -18.14 -25.00 7.71
CA GLU A 92 -19.35 -25.72 8.16
C GLU A 92 -20.63 -25.09 7.61
N ASP A 93 -20.63 -23.77 7.37
CA ASP A 93 -21.74 -23.02 6.76
C ASP A 93 -21.91 -23.29 5.25
N GLY A 94 -21.07 -24.15 4.67
CA GLY A 94 -21.10 -24.52 3.26
C GLY A 94 -20.22 -23.66 2.35
N ARG A 95 -19.61 -22.58 2.86
CA ARG A 95 -18.64 -21.79 2.11
C ARG A 95 -17.33 -22.56 1.86
N THR A 96 -16.60 -22.11 0.85
CA THR A 96 -15.21 -22.51 0.61
C THR A 96 -14.40 -21.23 0.57
N THR A 97 -13.41 -21.06 1.44
CA THR A 97 -12.70 -19.79 1.65
C THR A 97 -11.20 -19.98 1.50
N GLY A 98 -10.45 -18.91 1.19
CA GLY A 98 -9.01 -18.85 1.46
C GLY A 98 -8.83 -18.26 2.84
N SER A 99 -8.31 -19.03 3.79
CA SER A 99 -8.35 -18.66 5.21
C SER A 99 -6.98 -18.77 5.88
N ASN A 100 -6.62 -17.73 6.63
CA ASN A 100 -5.55 -17.78 7.61
C ASN A 100 -6.02 -18.54 8.85
N ILE A 101 -5.16 -19.38 9.41
CA ILE A 101 -5.37 -20.16 10.61
C ILE A 101 -4.16 -19.89 11.51
N LEU A 102 -4.39 -19.19 12.63
CA LEU A 102 -3.37 -18.98 13.64
C LEU A 102 -3.48 -20.08 14.69
N ILE A 103 -2.42 -20.88 14.80
CA ILE A 103 -2.31 -21.99 15.73
C ILE A 103 -1.37 -21.55 16.86
N GLY A 104 -1.80 -21.76 18.10
CA GLY A 104 -1.03 -21.45 19.30
C GLY A 104 0.00 -22.52 19.67
N PRO A 105 0.88 -22.22 20.63
CA PRO A 105 1.97 -23.09 21.07
C PRO A 105 1.52 -24.35 21.82
N ASP A 106 0.23 -24.49 22.11
CA ASP A 106 -0.40 -25.69 22.67
C ASP A 106 -1.17 -26.50 21.60
N GLY A 107 -1.14 -26.05 20.34
CA GLY A 107 -1.88 -26.64 19.23
C GLY A 107 -3.33 -26.17 19.10
N SER A 108 -3.80 -25.26 19.96
CA SER A 108 -5.14 -24.68 19.82
C SER A 108 -5.21 -23.74 18.62
N ILE A 109 -6.35 -23.70 17.93
CA ILE A 109 -6.61 -22.68 16.90
C ILE A 109 -7.07 -21.42 17.62
N LEU A 110 -6.24 -20.36 17.55
CA LEU A 110 -6.50 -19.08 18.20
C LEU A 110 -7.39 -18.17 17.34
N ALA A 111 -7.24 -18.26 16.02
CA ALA A 111 -8.03 -17.47 15.08
C ALA A 111 -8.12 -18.15 13.71
N THR A 112 -9.23 -17.91 13.03
CA THR A 112 -9.43 -18.23 11.61
C THR A 112 -10.00 -16.99 10.93
N THR A 113 -9.31 -16.48 9.90
CA THR A 113 -9.76 -15.28 9.16
C THR A 113 -9.79 -15.57 7.68
N ASP A 114 -10.85 -15.14 7.00
CA ASP A 114 -10.97 -15.30 5.55
C ASP A 114 -10.30 -14.12 4.83
N LYS A 115 -9.77 -14.39 3.64
CA LYS A 115 -9.25 -13.35 2.73
C LYS A 115 -10.37 -12.38 2.36
N GLN A 116 -10.12 -11.08 2.51
CA GLN A 116 -11.17 -10.07 2.32
C GLN A 116 -11.25 -9.63 0.85
N VAL A 117 -10.11 -9.48 0.19
CA VAL A 117 -9.99 -9.07 -1.21
C VAL A 117 -9.52 -10.25 -2.04
N LEU A 118 -10.46 -10.88 -2.76
CA LEU A 118 -10.13 -11.99 -3.68
C LEU A 118 -9.46 -11.48 -4.96
N MET A 119 -8.65 -12.30 -5.62
CA MET A 119 -7.97 -11.96 -6.88
C MET A 119 -8.40 -12.86 -8.03
N GLY A 120 -8.73 -12.29 -9.18
CA GLY A 120 -8.92 -13.04 -10.43
C GLY A 120 -9.85 -14.25 -10.29
N SER A 121 -9.34 -15.45 -10.60
CA SER A 121 -10.08 -16.72 -10.55
C SER A 121 -10.50 -17.16 -9.15
N GLU A 122 -9.93 -16.60 -8.07
CA GLU A 122 -10.39 -16.88 -6.70
C GLU A 122 -11.89 -16.57 -6.57
N ARG A 123 -12.35 -15.48 -7.19
CA ARG A 123 -13.75 -15.02 -7.17
C ARG A 123 -14.71 -16.02 -7.83
N ASP A 124 -14.21 -16.86 -8.73
CA ASP A 124 -15.01 -17.88 -9.41
C ASP A 124 -15.19 -19.14 -8.55
N HIS A 125 -14.37 -19.33 -7.52
CA HIS A 125 -14.18 -20.64 -6.87
C HIS A 125 -14.33 -20.62 -5.35
N ILE A 126 -14.01 -19.51 -4.69
CA ILE A 126 -14.07 -19.34 -3.24
C ILE A 126 -14.88 -18.11 -2.85
N ASP A 127 -15.28 -18.05 -1.59
CA ASP A 127 -16.09 -17.01 -0.99
C ASP A 127 -15.20 -16.01 -0.23
N PRO A 128 -15.49 -14.70 -0.30
CA PRO A 128 -14.74 -13.70 0.45
C PRO A 128 -15.10 -13.75 1.94
N ALA A 129 -14.32 -13.02 2.74
CA ALA A 129 -14.64 -12.76 4.13
C ALA A 129 -16.00 -12.06 4.29
N VAL A 130 -16.68 -12.40 5.39
CA VAL A 130 -17.91 -11.74 5.86
C VAL A 130 -17.72 -11.06 7.22
N GLU A 131 -16.52 -11.19 7.78
CA GLU A 131 -16.11 -10.62 9.06
C GLU A 131 -14.70 -10.04 8.91
N ALA A 132 -14.43 -8.93 9.59
CA ALA A 132 -13.11 -8.32 9.62
C ALA A 132 -12.13 -9.23 10.38
N SER A 133 -10.85 -9.18 9.98
CA SER A 133 -9.80 -9.91 10.67
C SER A 133 -9.52 -9.28 12.05
N PRO A 134 -9.59 -10.06 13.16
CA PRO A 134 -9.30 -9.53 14.50
C PRO A 134 -7.80 -9.42 14.74
N VAL A 135 -7.44 -8.60 15.74
CA VAL A 135 -6.10 -8.60 16.35
C VAL A 135 -6.07 -9.61 17.48
N ILE A 136 -5.07 -10.50 17.48
CA ILE A 136 -4.91 -11.56 18.47
C ILE A 136 -3.85 -11.17 19.48
N GLU A 137 -4.25 -11.12 20.76
CA GLU A 137 -3.32 -10.88 21.85
C GLU A 137 -2.57 -12.15 22.24
N THR A 138 -1.24 -12.05 22.33
CA THR A 138 -0.37 -13.14 22.77
C THR A 138 0.69 -12.62 23.75
N PRO A 139 1.37 -13.48 24.52
CA PRO A 139 2.54 -13.08 25.30
C PRO A 139 3.71 -12.52 24.47
N LEU A 140 3.69 -12.71 23.14
CA LEU A 140 4.72 -12.20 22.22
C LEU A 140 4.35 -10.85 21.58
N GLY A 141 3.15 -10.33 21.86
CA GLY A 141 2.62 -9.12 21.25
C GLY A 141 1.28 -9.33 20.56
N ARG A 142 0.75 -8.25 19.98
CA ARG A 142 -0.54 -8.21 19.29
C ARG A 142 -0.36 -8.49 17.80
N MET A 143 -0.97 -9.56 17.30
CA MET A 143 -0.78 -10.06 15.93
C MET A 143 -2.01 -9.79 15.06
N GLY A 144 -1.80 -9.21 13.88
CA GLY A 144 -2.81 -9.10 12.83
C GLY A 144 -2.53 -10.08 11.68
N LEU A 145 -3.57 -10.59 11.03
CA LEU A 145 -3.47 -11.63 9.99
C LEU A 145 -4.10 -11.11 8.70
N TYR A 146 -3.41 -11.22 7.57
CA TYR A 146 -3.96 -10.91 6.24
C TYR A 146 -3.28 -11.71 5.13
N SER A 147 -3.82 -11.67 3.90
CA SER A 147 -3.29 -12.47 2.79
C SER A 147 -3.22 -11.74 1.46
N CYS A 148 -2.02 -11.69 0.87
CA CYS A 148 -1.74 -11.30 -0.51
C CYS A 148 -2.44 -10.00 -0.93
N MET A 149 -3.50 -10.05 -1.74
CA MET A 149 -4.25 -8.89 -2.21
C MET A 149 -4.80 -7.99 -1.10
N ASP A 150 -5.03 -8.53 0.11
CA ASP A 150 -5.38 -7.71 1.27
C ASP A 150 -4.29 -6.69 1.64
N GLY A 151 -3.03 -6.93 1.26
CA GLY A 151 -1.88 -6.05 1.46
C GLY A 151 -1.40 -5.31 0.22
N VAL A 152 -1.98 -5.56 -0.96
CA VAL A 152 -1.77 -4.74 -2.18
C VAL A 152 -2.55 -3.43 -2.08
N ILE A 153 -3.61 -3.41 -1.27
CA ILE A 153 -4.31 -2.20 -0.84
C ILE A 153 -4.16 -2.01 0.67
N TYR A 154 -4.35 -0.79 1.17
CA TYR A 154 -4.03 -0.46 2.56
C TYR A 154 -5.10 -0.84 3.58
N GLU A 155 -6.36 -1.04 3.19
CA GLU A 155 -7.49 -1.05 4.12
C GLU A 155 -7.32 -2.13 5.21
N THR A 156 -7.05 -3.37 4.83
CA THR A 156 -6.88 -4.48 5.77
C THR A 156 -5.70 -4.27 6.73
N PRO A 157 -4.46 -4.03 6.26
CA PRO A 157 -3.33 -3.79 7.17
C PRO A 157 -3.51 -2.52 8.03
N ARG A 158 -4.13 -1.46 7.49
CA ARG A 158 -4.43 -0.25 8.25
C ARG A 158 -5.44 -0.52 9.36
N MET A 159 -6.52 -1.27 9.10
CA MET A 159 -7.48 -1.65 10.13
C MET A 159 -6.82 -2.42 11.27
N LEU A 160 -6.01 -3.43 10.95
CA LEU A 160 -5.29 -4.22 11.95
C LEU A 160 -4.36 -3.35 12.80
N ALA A 161 -3.68 -2.39 12.19
CA ALA A 161 -2.81 -1.45 12.91
C ALA A 161 -3.59 -0.46 13.79
N VAL A 162 -4.73 0.04 13.31
CA VAL A 162 -5.66 0.88 14.10
C VAL A 162 -6.23 0.11 15.29
N ASP A 163 -6.52 -1.17 15.11
CA ASP A 163 -6.98 -2.08 16.16
C ASP A 163 -5.83 -2.55 17.08
N GLY A 164 -4.62 -2.03 16.88
CA GLY A 164 -3.50 -2.14 17.81
C GLY A 164 -2.48 -3.23 17.50
N ALA A 165 -2.51 -3.85 16.32
CA ALA A 165 -1.49 -4.83 15.93
C ALA A 165 -0.08 -4.22 16.00
N GLN A 166 0.87 -5.00 16.51
CA GLN A 166 2.30 -4.69 16.54
C GLN A 166 3.06 -5.49 15.48
N ILE A 167 2.56 -6.67 15.15
CA ILE A 167 3.12 -7.59 14.16
C ILE A 167 1.99 -7.96 13.20
N LEU A 168 2.19 -7.73 11.91
CA LEU A 168 1.31 -8.25 10.88
C LEU A 168 1.93 -9.50 10.25
N LEU A 169 1.13 -10.54 10.13
CA LEU A 169 1.50 -11.81 9.53
C LEU A 169 0.79 -11.90 8.18
N ASN A 170 1.58 -11.97 7.10
CA ASN A 170 1.09 -11.93 5.73
C ASN A 170 1.45 -13.22 4.99
N SER A 171 0.44 -13.98 4.56
CA SER A 171 0.62 -15.11 3.66
C SER A 171 0.41 -14.67 2.21
N ILE A 172 1.32 -15.00 1.29
CA ILE A 172 1.29 -14.53 -0.10
C ILE A 172 1.33 -15.70 -1.09
N ASN A 173 0.50 -15.65 -2.14
CA ASN A 173 0.55 -16.49 -3.34
C ASN A 173 0.65 -15.56 -4.57
N SER A 174 1.85 -15.05 -4.85
CA SER A 174 2.04 -14.06 -5.91
C SER A 174 3.33 -14.27 -6.69
N PHE A 175 3.24 -14.14 -8.02
CA PHE A 175 4.38 -14.09 -8.94
C PHE A 175 4.90 -12.66 -9.13
N ALA A 176 4.24 -11.67 -8.54
CA ALA A 176 4.53 -10.27 -8.72
C ALA A 176 5.76 -9.85 -7.91
N LEU A 177 6.74 -9.23 -8.56
CA LEU A 177 8.00 -8.77 -7.97
C LEU A 177 7.81 -7.49 -7.14
N ASP A 178 6.69 -6.78 -7.34
CA ASP A 178 6.31 -5.60 -6.57
C ASP A 178 5.75 -5.91 -5.16
N GLU A 179 5.47 -7.18 -4.84
CA GLU A 179 5.17 -7.60 -3.46
C GLU A 179 6.32 -7.28 -2.51
N ALA A 180 7.52 -7.78 -2.84
CA ALA A 180 8.68 -7.65 -1.98
C ALA A 180 9.28 -6.24 -2.02
N THR A 181 9.18 -5.57 -3.17
CA THR A 181 9.82 -4.26 -3.40
C THR A 181 8.94 -3.06 -3.08
N LEU A 182 7.63 -3.23 -2.91
CA LEU A 182 6.70 -2.13 -2.64
C LEU A 182 5.63 -2.49 -1.60
N HIS A 183 4.75 -3.46 -1.89
CA HIS A 183 3.54 -3.68 -1.09
C HIS A 183 3.85 -4.11 0.33
N VAL A 184 4.75 -5.07 0.53
CA VAL A 184 5.07 -5.55 1.89
C VAL A 184 5.80 -4.47 2.71
N PRO A 185 6.85 -3.79 2.21
CA PRO A 185 7.55 -2.79 3.00
C PRO A 185 6.71 -1.55 3.33
N VAL A 186 5.86 -1.10 2.41
CA VAL A 186 5.03 0.09 2.65
C VAL A 186 4.03 -0.14 3.78
N ARG A 187 3.46 -1.36 3.92
CA ARG A 187 2.54 -1.70 5.02
C ARG A 187 3.22 -1.61 6.39
N ALA A 188 4.52 -1.88 6.47
CA ALA A 188 5.28 -1.75 7.72
C ALA A 188 5.46 -0.28 8.11
N VAL A 189 6.00 0.54 7.19
CA VAL A 189 6.36 1.94 7.47
C VAL A 189 5.14 2.86 7.65
N GLU A 190 4.08 2.66 6.86
CA GLU A 190 2.88 3.51 6.92
C GLU A 190 2.08 3.28 8.22
N ASN A 191 2.22 2.08 8.81
CA ASN A 191 1.50 1.68 10.02
C ASN A 191 2.39 1.66 11.28
N LYS A 192 3.70 1.84 11.11
CA LYS A 192 4.71 1.70 12.18
C LYS A 192 4.57 0.36 12.91
N VAL A 193 4.57 -0.74 12.17
CA VAL A 193 4.44 -2.11 12.68
C VAL A 193 5.43 -3.05 12.01
N TRP A 194 5.73 -4.18 12.66
CA TRP A 194 6.48 -5.26 12.03
C TRP A 194 5.61 -6.00 11.01
N VAL A 195 6.19 -6.46 9.91
CA VAL A 195 5.53 -7.35 8.95
C VAL A 195 6.38 -8.61 8.73
N VAL A 196 5.75 -9.78 8.85
CA VAL A 196 6.35 -11.09 8.52
C VAL A 196 5.58 -11.67 7.35
N ALA A 197 6.19 -11.65 6.16
CA ALA A 197 5.55 -11.99 4.90
C ALA A 197 6.15 -13.26 4.28
N ALA A 198 5.31 -14.28 4.08
CA ALA A 198 5.68 -15.56 3.50
C ALA A 198 5.06 -15.71 2.11
N ASN A 199 5.88 -15.71 1.06
CA ASN A 199 5.44 -15.87 -0.32
C ASN A 199 5.81 -17.25 -0.88
N LYS A 200 5.05 -17.70 -1.89
CA LYS A 200 5.35 -18.91 -2.63
C LYS A 200 6.52 -18.74 -3.57
N VAL A 201 7.12 -19.89 -3.91
CA VAL A 201 7.99 -20.09 -5.06
C VAL A 201 7.43 -21.20 -5.94
N GLY A 202 8.01 -21.38 -7.13
CA GLY A 202 7.58 -22.44 -8.05
C GLY A 202 6.21 -22.17 -8.67
N PRO A 203 5.67 -23.11 -9.45
CA PRO A 203 4.45 -22.91 -10.23
C PRO A 203 3.24 -22.47 -9.40
N LEU A 204 2.58 -21.36 -9.78
CA LEU A 204 1.30 -20.93 -9.19
C LEU A 204 0.07 -21.46 -9.95
N VAL A 205 0.31 -22.25 -11.00
CA VAL A 205 -0.67 -23.00 -11.76
C VAL A 205 -0.20 -24.45 -11.89
N PRO A 206 -1.09 -25.42 -12.21
CA PRO A 206 -0.68 -26.81 -12.38
C PRO A 206 0.43 -26.95 -13.44
N GLU A 207 1.51 -27.65 -13.09
CA GLU A 207 2.69 -27.81 -13.96
C GLU A 207 2.34 -28.33 -15.35
N HIS A 208 1.42 -29.28 -15.42
CA HIS A 208 0.98 -29.87 -16.68
C HIS A 208 0.20 -28.90 -17.58
N SER A 209 -0.25 -27.76 -17.04
CA SER A 209 -1.03 -26.72 -17.74
C SER A 209 -0.27 -25.41 -17.93
N ILE A 210 0.94 -25.25 -17.35
CA ILE A 210 1.61 -23.95 -17.27
C ILE A 210 1.93 -23.33 -18.63
N GLU A 211 2.35 -24.14 -19.60
CA GLU A 211 2.62 -23.68 -20.97
C GLU A 211 1.35 -23.13 -21.66
N ALA A 212 0.22 -23.83 -21.48
CA ALA A 212 -1.05 -23.41 -22.05
C ALA A 212 -1.57 -22.12 -21.38
N VAL A 213 -1.40 -21.99 -20.06
CA VAL A 213 -1.74 -20.77 -19.32
C VAL A 213 -0.84 -19.62 -19.77
N ALA A 214 0.48 -19.80 -19.77
CA ALA A 214 1.45 -18.80 -20.24
C ALA A 214 1.09 -18.25 -21.62
N GLN A 215 0.77 -19.13 -22.56
CA GLN A 215 0.33 -18.74 -23.90
C GLN A 215 -1.00 -17.97 -23.89
N ALA A 216 -1.97 -18.40 -23.09
CA ALA A 216 -3.30 -17.77 -23.04
C ALA A 216 -3.28 -16.37 -22.42
N VAL A 217 -2.33 -16.09 -21.52
CA VAL A 217 -2.25 -14.84 -20.77
C VAL A 217 -1.16 -13.90 -21.25
N GLY A 218 -0.28 -14.36 -22.15
CA GLY A 218 0.87 -13.59 -22.62
C GLY A 218 1.97 -13.38 -21.57
N VAL A 219 2.02 -14.22 -20.54
CA VAL A 219 3.03 -14.16 -19.46
C VAL A 219 4.03 -15.29 -19.64
N PRO A 220 5.35 -15.01 -19.61
CA PRO A 220 6.38 -16.05 -19.62
C PRO A 220 6.19 -17.09 -18.51
N VAL A 221 6.51 -18.36 -18.79
CA VAL A 221 6.35 -19.48 -17.83
C VAL A 221 7.07 -19.22 -16.52
N ASP A 222 8.28 -18.67 -16.56
CA ASP A 222 9.08 -18.33 -15.38
C ASP A 222 8.47 -17.21 -14.53
N LEU A 223 7.58 -16.40 -15.11
CA LEU A 223 6.80 -15.35 -14.45
C LEU A 223 5.39 -15.81 -14.05
N LEU A 224 5.08 -17.10 -14.20
CA LEU A 224 3.93 -17.76 -13.54
C LEU A 224 4.36 -18.53 -12.28
N HIS A 225 5.64 -18.41 -11.90
CA HIS A 225 6.15 -18.95 -10.65
C HIS A 225 6.05 -17.89 -9.55
N GLY A 226 5.81 -18.32 -8.31
CA GLY A 226 5.83 -17.45 -7.15
C GLY A 226 7.16 -16.69 -7.07
N ALA A 227 7.09 -15.40 -6.77
CA ALA A 227 8.22 -14.49 -6.80
C ALA A 227 9.25 -14.75 -5.68
N GLY A 228 8.90 -15.60 -4.70
CA GLY A 228 9.71 -15.80 -3.52
C GLY A 228 9.85 -14.51 -2.73
N GLU A 229 11.07 -14.23 -2.27
CA GLU A 229 11.40 -13.01 -1.52
C GLU A 229 10.54 -12.82 -0.26
N SER A 230 10.15 -13.93 0.37
CA SER A 230 9.59 -13.93 1.72
C SER A 230 10.48 -13.10 2.65
N GLN A 231 9.90 -12.20 3.44
CA GLN A 231 10.67 -11.18 4.14
C GLN A 231 10.10 -10.77 5.49
N ILE A 232 10.97 -10.19 6.31
CA ILE A 232 10.65 -9.59 7.60
C ILE A 232 11.02 -8.11 7.52
N VAL A 233 10.05 -7.24 7.81
CA VAL A 233 10.19 -5.79 7.65
C VAL A 233 9.93 -5.07 8.96
N ALA A 234 10.82 -4.13 9.30
CA ALA A 234 10.75 -3.28 10.47
C ALA A 234 9.73 -2.14 10.35
N PRO A 235 9.28 -1.55 11.47
CA PRO A 235 8.35 -0.42 11.50
C PRO A 235 8.79 0.83 10.72
N ASP A 236 10.06 0.95 10.34
CA ASP A 236 10.57 2.04 9.51
C ASP A 236 10.63 1.69 8.01
N GLY A 237 10.19 0.49 7.62
CA GLY A 237 10.23 -0.02 6.24
C GLY A 237 11.50 -0.78 5.89
N THR A 238 12.46 -0.91 6.81
CA THR A 238 13.70 -1.66 6.57
C THR A 238 13.42 -3.15 6.47
N VAL A 239 13.80 -3.77 5.35
CA VAL A 239 13.80 -5.22 5.19
C VAL A 239 14.98 -5.80 5.97
N VAL A 240 14.71 -6.48 7.09
CA VAL A 240 15.76 -7.01 7.98
C VAL A 240 16.17 -8.44 7.63
N ALA A 241 15.33 -9.17 6.90
CA ALA A 241 15.63 -10.49 6.35
C ALA A 241 14.80 -10.72 5.08
N ILE A 242 15.39 -11.33 4.06
CA ILE A 242 14.74 -11.62 2.77
C ILE A 242 15.22 -12.96 2.22
N ALA A 243 14.27 -13.75 1.71
CA ALA A 243 14.52 -15.03 1.05
C ALA A 243 14.96 -14.83 -0.41
N PRO A 244 15.57 -15.83 -1.06
CA PRO A 244 15.84 -15.76 -2.49
C PRO A 244 14.55 -15.69 -3.33
N ARG A 245 14.67 -15.26 -4.59
CA ARG A 245 13.57 -15.27 -5.57
C ARG A 245 13.06 -16.67 -5.92
N THR A 246 13.88 -17.70 -5.76
CA THR A 246 13.54 -19.08 -6.12
C THR A 246 14.05 -20.05 -5.06
N GLY A 247 13.41 -21.23 -5.01
CA GLY A 247 13.75 -22.29 -4.07
C GLY A 247 13.13 -22.10 -2.70
N GLU A 248 13.07 -23.20 -1.96
CA GLU A 248 12.59 -23.19 -0.57
C GLU A 248 13.55 -22.41 0.32
N ALA A 249 13.00 -21.71 1.31
CA ALA A 249 13.79 -21.00 2.29
C ALA A 249 13.03 -20.83 3.60
N VAL A 250 13.79 -20.68 4.68
CA VAL A 250 13.32 -20.18 5.97
C VAL A 250 14.19 -18.98 6.30
N VAL A 251 13.60 -17.79 6.40
CA VAL A 251 14.30 -16.60 6.84
C VAL A 251 13.82 -16.21 8.23
N VAL A 252 14.78 -15.91 9.11
CA VAL A 252 14.53 -15.59 10.52
C VAL A 252 15.13 -14.25 10.89
N ALA A 253 14.48 -13.55 11.82
CA ALA A 253 15.02 -12.35 12.44
C ALA A 253 14.54 -12.22 13.89
N ASP A 254 15.37 -11.58 14.73
CA ASP A 254 14.94 -11.08 16.03
C ASP A 254 14.30 -9.71 15.83
N ILE A 255 13.08 -9.54 16.34
CA ILE A 255 12.33 -8.29 16.25
C ILE A 255 12.07 -7.72 17.64
N GLU A 256 12.15 -6.40 17.76
CA GLU A 256 11.79 -5.68 18.98
C GLU A 256 10.33 -5.22 18.86
N VAL A 257 9.41 -6.01 19.41
CA VAL A 257 7.96 -5.82 19.20
C VAL A 257 7.48 -4.46 19.72
N ASP A 258 8.01 -4.01 20.85
CA ASP A 258 7.68 -2.72 21.48
C ASP A 258 8.03 -1.52 20.57
N ALA A 259 8.92 -1.68 19.56
CA ALA A 259 9.22 -0.62 18.60
C ALA A 259 7.99 -0.24 17.75
N ALA A 260 7.01 -1.14 17.63
CA ALA A 260 5.76 -0.86 16.93
C ALA A 260 4.79 0.03 17.74
N ASP A 261 5.04 0.27 19.04
CA ASP A 261 4.19 1.14 19.85
C ASP A 261 4.53 2.64 19.63
N ASP A 262 5.75 2.97 19.16
CA ASP A 262 6.08 4.34 18.76
C ASP A 262 5.58 4.64 17.34
N LYS A 263 4.44 5.32 17.27
CA LYS A 263 3.79 5.72 16.01
C LYS A 263 4.34 7.04 15.46
N ARG A 264 5.34 7.65 16.11
CA ARG A 264 5.90 8.93 15.68
C ARG A 264 6.89 8.77 14.53
N ARG A 265 6.87 9.76 13.65
CA ARG A 265 7.93 10.02 12.68
C ARG A 265 9.09 10.76 13.35
N THR A 266 10.20 10.87 12.62
CA THR A 266 11.37 11.64 13.04
C THR A 266 11.05 13.12 13.24
N ASP A 267 10.07 13.65 12.51
CA ASP A 267 9.53 15.01 12.66
C ASP A 267 8.62 15.19 13.90
N GLY A 268 8.33 14.11 14.64
CA GLY A 268 7.48 14.12 15.83
C GLY A 268 5.98 13.86 15.58
N THR A 269 5.55 13.80 14.31
CA THR A 269 4.14 13.54 13.95
C THR A 269 3.80 12.09 14.25
N ASP A 270 2.82 11.87 15.13
CA ASP A 270 2.22 10.56 15.36
C ASP A 270 1.19 10.25 14.28
N VAL A 271 1.50 9.31 13.37
CA VAL A 271 0.68 9.02 12.19
C VAL A 271 -0.60 8.26 12.51
N MET A 272 -0.73 7.69 13.71
CA MET A 272 -1.96 7.03 14.14
C MET A 272 -2.85 7.98 14.93
N ALA A 273 -2.27 8.78 15.82
CA ALA A 273 -3.01 9.75 16.63
C ALA A 273 -3.52 10.94 15.79
N SER A 274 -2.83 11.28 14.70
CA SER A 274 -3.18 12.41 13.83
C SER A 274 -4.19 12.06 12.73
N ARG A 275 -4.66 10.81 12.66
CA ARG A 275 -5.76 10.39 11.77
C ARG A 275 -7.02 11.22 12.05
N ARG A 276 -7.87 11.36 11.03
CA ARG A 276 -9.16 12.06 11.11
C ARG A 276 -10.32 11.14 10.67
N PRO A 277 -10.72 10.14 11.48
CA PRO A 277 -11.70 9.12 11.11
C PRO A 277 -13.05 9.67 10.65
N GLU A 278 -13.44 10.84 11.13
CA GLU A 278 -14.65 11.56 10.69
C GLU A 278 -14.63 11.94 9.20
N LEU A 279 -13.45 12.02 8.57
CA LEU A 279 -13.31 12.30 7.12
C LEU A 279 -13.39 11.03 6.26
N TYR A 280 -13.25 9.86 6.88
CA TYR A 280 -13.03 8.59 6.17
C TYR A 280 -14.33 7.84 5.87
N GLY A 281 -15.49 8.43 6.20
CA GLY A 281 -16.82 7.87 5.91
C GLY A 281 -16.99 7.31 4.48
N PRO A 282 -16.58 8.02 3.42
CA PRO A 282 -16.70 7.51 2.04
C PRO A 282 -15.98 6.18 1.79
N ILE A 283 -14.95 5.84 2.57
CA ILE A 283 -14.18 4.60 2.40
C ILE A 283 -15.02 3.38 2.80
N VAL A 284 -15.93 3.51 3.76
CA VAL A 284 -16.81 2.41 4.23
C VAL A 284 -18.14 2.35 3.49
N GLU A 285 -18.37 3.24 2.52
CA GLU A 285 -19.57 3.21 1.68
C GLU A 285 -19.49 2.15 0.59
N ALA A 286 -20.66 1.67 0.17
CA ALA A 286 -20.76 0.73 -0.94
C ALA A 286 -20.15 1.32 -2.23
N PRO A 287 -19.44 0.52 -3.04
CA PRO A 287 -18.85 0.95 -4.29
C PRO A 287 -19.89 1.53 -5.24
N ARG A 288 -19.56 2.68 -5.83
CA ARG A 288 -20.44 3.39 -6.78
C ARG A 288 -19.98 3.27 -8.23
N GLY A 289 -18.78 2.77 -8.47
CA GLY A 289 -18.13 2.88 -9.77
C GLY A 289 -17.60 4.29 -10.00
N ARG A 290 -16.56 4.38 -10.84
CA ARG A 290 -16.12 5.66 -11.40
C ARG A 290 -17.23 6.22 -12.31
N THR A 291 -17.53 7.52 -12.16
CA THR A 291 -18.55 8.21 -12.98
C THR A 291 -17.98 9.34 -13.82
N ALA A 292 -16.86 9.91 -13.40
CA ALA A 292 -16.18 10.94 -14.18
C ALA A 292 -15.61 10.36 -15.49
N PRO A 293 -15.62 11.14 -16.59
CA PRO A 293 -14.99 10.74 -17.84
C PRO A 293 -13.48 10.54 -17.66
N ALA A 294 -12.85 9.94 -18.67
CA ALA A 294 -11.39 9.90 -18.75
C ALA A 294 -10.83 11.32 -18.84
N GLY A 295 -9.69 11.54 -18.18
CA GLY A 295 -8.87 12.73 -18.39
C GLY A 295 -8.17 12.71 -19.76
N ALA A 296 -7.22 13.60 -19.95
CA ALA A 296 -6.40 13.64 -21.16
C ALA A 296 -5.48 12.41 -21.27
N ALA A 297 -5.11 12.07 -22.50
CA ALA A 297 -4.14 11.01 -22.79
C ALA A 297 -2.75 11.36 -22.27
N GLU A 298 -2.35 12.61 -22.42
CA GLU A 298 -1.05 13.11 -21.98
C GLU A 298 -1.20 14.47 -21.31
N LEU A 299 -0.43 14.66 -20.23
CA LEU A 299 -0.29 15.92 -19.53
C LEU A 299 1.19 16.13 -19.18
N VAL A 300 1.82 17.13 -19.80
CA VAL A 300 3.17 17.55 -19.42
C VAL A 300 3.10 18.22 -18.06
N THR A 301 3.72 17.59 -17.07
CA THR A 301 3.74 18.00 -15.66
C THR A 301 5.16 18.31 -15.25
N ALA A 302 5.35 19.40 -14.51
CA ALA A 302 6.62 19.73 -13.87
C ALA A 302 6.49 19.69 -12.35
N VAL A 303 7.52 19.16 -11.69
CA VAL A 303 7.72 19.33 -10.25
C VAL A 303 8.96 20.18 -10.03
N ILE A 304 8.85 21.15 -9.11
CA ILE A 304 9.93 22.07 -8.79
C ILE A 304 10.60 21.61 -7.50
N SER A 305 11.90 21.32 -7.59
CA SER A 305 12.74 20.86 -6.48
C SER A 305 13.92 21.80 -6.29
N PRO A 306 13.67 23.04 -5.81
CA PRO A 306 14.68 24.08 -5.77
C PRO A 306 15.75 23.75 -4.74
N ALA A 307 17.00 24.11 -5.06
CA ALA A 307 18.06 24.25 -4.05
C ALA A 307 17.98 25.69 -3.50
N ASP A 308 18.85 26.59 -3.98
CA ASP A 308 18.86 28.03 -3.66
C ASP A 308 18.21 28.89 -4.77
N ASP A 309 17.45 28.25 -5.66
CA ASP A 309 16.92 28.85 -6.89
C ASP A 309 15.73 29.80 -6.64
N ASP A 310 15.52 30.73 -7.58
CA ASP A 310 14.29 31.53 -7.66
C ASP A 310 13.13 30.65 -8.16
N VAL A 311 12.25 30.24 -7.25
CA VAL A 311 11.08 29.39 -7.56
C VAL A 311 10.19 29.99 -8.65
N LEU A 312 10.02 31.32 -8.71
CA LEU A 312 9.22 31.96 -9.76
C LEU A 312 9.91 31.91 -11.12
N GLY A 313 11.24 31.99 -11.14
CA GLY A 313 12.04 31.75 -12.34
C GLY A 313 11.86 30.31 -12.84
N LEU A 314 12.00 29.33 -11.95
CA LEU A 314 11.81 27.92 -12.27
C LEU A 314 10.39 27.60 -12.77
N LEU A 315 9.37 28.26 -12.19
CA LEU A 315 7.99 28.17 -12.68
C LEU A 315 7.89 28.65 -14.13
N ARG A 316 8.46 29.83 -14.45
CA ARG A 316 8.46 30.35 -15.83
C ARG A 316 9.20 29.42 -16.78
N ASP A 317 10.33 28.86 -16.36
CA ASP A 317 11.12 27.94 -17.17
C ASP A 317 10.34 26.64 -17.46
N ALA A 318 9.67 26.08 -16.45
CA ALA A 318 8.82 24.90 -16.61
C ALA A 318 7.66 25.15 -17.60
N VAL A 319 7.00 26.30 -17.47
CA VAL A 319 5.90 26.71 -18.37
C VAL A 319 6.42 26.96 -19.79
N ALA A 320 7.57 27.62 -19.94
CA ALA A 320 8.22 27.83 -21.23
C ALA A 320 8.65 26.52 -21.89
N ALA A 321 8.98 25.49 -21.08
CA ALA A 321 9.26 24.14 -21.52
C ALA A 321 7.99 23.32 -21.84
N GLY A 322 6.79 23.90 -21.69
CA GLY A 322 5.51 23.30 -22.09
C GLY A 322 4.76 22.59 -20.97
N ALA A 323 5.17 22.73 -19.71
CA ALA A 323 4.40 22.18 -18.59
C ALA A 323 3.02 22.87 -18.48
N ARG A 324 1.96 22.07 -18.38
CA ARG A 324 0.59 22.55 -18.15
C ARG A 324 0.15 22.43 -16.70
N LEU A 325 0.79 21.54 -15.93
CA LEU A 325 0.68 21.47 -14.48
C LEU A 325 2.08 21.64 -13.89
N VAL A 326 2.26 22.61 -13.00
CA VAL A 326 3.51 22.82 -12.26
C VAL A 326 3.24 22.71 -10.77
N VAL A 327 3.87 21.76 -10.08
CA VAL A 327 3.77 21.61 -8.62
C VAL A 327 4.99 22.23 -7.97
N LEU A 328 4.76 23.13 -7.03
CA LEU A 328 5.76 23.84 -6.25
C LEU A 328 5.94 23.16 -4.88
N PRO A 329 7.13 23.25 -4.27
CA PRO A 329 7.36 22.65 -2.95
C PRO A 329 6.43 23.25 -1.91
N GLU A 330 6.23 22.52 -0.81
CA GLU A 330 5.52 23.00 0.36
C GLU A 330 6.06 24.37 0.82
N LEU A 331 5.15 25.30 1.10
CA LEU A 331 5.46 26.64 1.60
C LEU A 331 6.56 27.32 0.76
N ALA A 332 6.43 27.24 -0.57
CA ALA A 332 7.44 27.70 -1.53
C ALA A 332 7.90 29.15 -1.34
N ALA A 333 7.06 30.00 -0.73
CA ALA A 333 7.38 31.39 -0.43
C ALA A 333 8.37 31.57 0.74
N TRP A 334 8.56 30.54 1.56
CA TRP A 334 9.43 30.56 2.74
C TRP A 334 10.71 29.76 2.51
N VAL A 335 11.81 30.32 3.02
CA VAL A 335 13.11 29.65 3.05
C VAL A 335 12.98 28.40 3.92
N ASP A 336 13.56 27.29 3.48
CA ASP A 336 13.49 25.98 4.14
C ASP A 336 12.06 25.43 4.38
N GLY A 337 11.02 26.06 3.80
CA GLY A 337 9.62 25.66 4.01
C GLY A 337 9.12 25.91 5.44
N VAL A 338 9.75 26.80 6.20
CA VAL A 338 9.38 27.14 7.59
C VAL A 338 9.09 28.63 7.73
N VAL A 339 8.01 28.96 8.43
CA VAL A 339 7.48 30.32 8.56
C VAL A 339 8.19 31.13 9.67
N ASP A 340 9.51 31.39 9.60
CA ASP A 340 10.19 32.54 10.29
C ASP A 340 11.75 32.63 10.06
N PRO A 341 12.40 33.82 10.02
CA PRO A 341 11.86 35.17 9.80
C PRO A 341 12.09 35.74 8.39
N VAL A 342 11.11 36.57 8.01
CA VAL A 342 10.75 37.21 6.73
C VAL A 342 11.76 37.25 5.57
N GLY A 343 11.30 36.74 4.42
CA GLY A 343 11.48 37.39 3.12
C GLY A 343 10.25 37.15 2.22
N PRO A 344 9.52 38.17 1.73
CA PRO A 344 8.50 37.95 0.70
C PRO A 344 9.17 38.03 -0.67
N ARG A 345 9.38 36.87 -1.30
CA ARG A 345 9.73 36.78 -2.74
C ARG A 345 8.87 35.79 -3.51
N PHE A 346 7.65 35.57 -3.04
CA PHE A 346 6.62 34.82 -3.73
C PHE A 346 5.27 35.30 -3.19
N THR A 347 4.40 35.80 -4.07
CA THR A 347 3.00 36.14 -3.74
C THR A 347 2.10 35.44 -4.75
N GLU A 348 0.83 35.26 -4.41
CA GLU A 348 -0.16 34.73 -5.35
C GLU A 348 -0.20 35.55 -6.64
N GLU A 349 -0.14 36.89 -6.55
CA GLU A 349 -0.11 37.77 -7.72
C GLU A 349 1.12 37.52 -8.60
N ALA A 350 2.28 37.26 -7.99
CA ALA A 350 3.51 36.98 -8.73
C ALA A 350 3.45 35.63 -9.46
N VAL A 351 2.78 34.62 -8.89
CA VAL A 351 2.51 33.35 -9.56
C VAL A 351 1.56 33.55 -10.74
N VAL A 352 0.46 34.30 -10.53
CA VAL A 352 -0.50 34.63 -11.58
C VAL A 352 0.18 35.40 -12.72
N GLU A 353 1.08 36.34 -12.41
CA GLU A 353 1.90 37.05 -13.39
C GLU A 353 2.84 36.09 -14.14
N ALA A 354 3.48 35.13 -13.45
CA ALA A 354 4.34 34.13 -14.07
C ALA A 354 3.59 33.19 -15.02
N LEU A 355 2.28 32.98 -14.80
CA LEU A 355 1.39 32.18 -15.64
C LEU A 355 0.72 33.00 -16.75
N ALA A 356 0.86 34.33 -16.75
CA ALA A 356 0.12 35.22 -17.64
C ALA A 356 0.33 34.88 -19.12
N GLY A 357 -0.78 34.78 -19.87
CA GLY A 357 -0.75 34.44 -21.29
C GLY A 357 -0.59 32.95 -21.61
N THR A 358 -0.64 32.09 -20.59
CA THR A 358 -0.57 30.63 -20.72
C THR A 358 -1.85 29.97 -20.21
N ASP A 359 -2.03 28.68 -20.51
CA ASP A 359 -3.11 27.84 -19.98
C ASP A 359 -2.62 26.90 -18.86
N ALA A 360 -1.37 27.06 -18.44
CA ALA A 360 -0.77 26.29 -17.36
C ALA A 360 -1.37 26.68 -16.00
N ILE A 361 -1.32 25.74 -15.06
CA ILE A 361 -1.64 25.98 -13.67
C ILE A 361 -0.46 25.67 -12.76
N ALA A 362 -0.37 26.39 -11.64
CA ALA A 362 0.58 26.13 -10.57
C ALA A 362 -0.16 25.64 -9.32
N VAL A 363 0.38 24.60 -8.67
CA VAL A 363 -0.07 24.14 -7.35
C VAL A 363 1.01 24.42 -6.32
N THR A 364 0.66 25.07 -5.21
CA THR A 364 1.59 25.43 -4.13
C THR A 364 0.89 25.33 -2.78
N SER A 365 1.58 25.63 -1.68
CA SER A 365 0.95 25.82 -0.39
C SER A 365 1.45 27.08 0.31
N VAL A 366 0.57 27.67 1.14
CA VAL A 366 0.79 28.91 1.87
C VAL A 366 0.30 28.79 3.31
N ARG A 367 0.80 29.66 4.18
CA ARG A 367 0.14 29.97 5.44
C ARG A 367 -0.93 31.03 5.22
N ASP A 368 -2.16 30.70 5.58
CA ASP A 368 -3.32 31.59 5.57
C ASP A 368 -3.85 31.69 7.00
N ASP A 369 -3.48 32.76 7.71
CA ASP A 369 -3.66 32.94 9.16
C ASP A 369 -3.16 31.74 10.00
N ASP A 370 -4.11 30.94 10.49
CA ASP A 370 -3.96 29.76 11.34
C ASP A 370 -4.17 28.43 10.58
N GLN A 371 -4.08 28.48 9.24
CA GLN A 371 -4.20 27.31 8.35
C GLN A 371 -2.99 27.15 7.45
N HIS A 372 -2.62 25.90 7.18
CA HIS A 372 -1.79 25.54 6.04
C HIS A 372 -2.72 25.20 4.86
N VAL A 373 -2.58 25.91 3.74
CA VAL A 373 -3.53 25.83 2.62
C VAL A 373 -2.79 25.59 1.31
N GLY A 374 -3.17 24.55 0.58
CA GLY A 374 -2.78 24.34 -0.81
C GLY A 374 -3.62 25.22 -1.74
N LEU A 375 -2.98 25.82 -2.73
CA LEU A 375 -3.63 26.68 -3.72
C LEU A 375 -3.42 26.12 -5.12
N VAL A 376 -4.47 26.21 -5.94
CA VAL A 376 -4.40 25.99 -7.40
C VAL A 376 -4.57 27.35 -8.07
N LEU A 377 -3.55 27.81 -8.79
CA LEU A 377 -3.49 29.13 -9.41
C LEU A 377 -3.42 28.97 -10.93
N ASP A 378 -4.21 29.76 -11.66
CA ASP A 378 -4.08 29.94 -13.11
C ASP A 378 -3.78 31.41 -13.46
N ALA A 379 -3.62 31.72 -14.75
CA ALA A 379 -3.32 33.07 -15.24
C ALA A 379 -4.37 34.15 -14.86
N ARG A 380 -5.51 33.77 -14.27
CA ARG A 380 -6.61 34.66 -13.83
C ARG A 380 -6.73 34.75 -12.31
N GLY A 381 -6.03 33.93 -11.53
CA GLY A 381 -6.09 33.91 -10.07
C GLY A 381 -6.26 32.53 -9.44
N GLU A 382 -6.73 32.50 -8.18
CA GLU A 382 -7.09 31.29 -7.45
C GLU A 382 -8.26 30.56 -8.13
N VAL A 383 -8.02 29.29 -8.47
CA VAL A 383 -9.01 28.35 -9.03
C VAL A 383 -9.60 27.49 -7.91
N ALA A 384 -8.78 27.12 -6.92
CA ALA A 384 -9.17 26.25 -5.83
C ALA A 384 -8.24 26.43 -4.62
N ARG A 385 -8.76 26.07 -3.45
CA ARG A 385 -7.99 25.96 -2.20
C ARG A 385 -8.29 24.66 -1.47
N GLN A 386 -7.27 24.10 -0.84
CA GLN A 386 -7.34 22.92 0.01
C GLN A 386 -6.71 23.25 1.36
N PRO A 387 -7.48 23.47 2.42
CA PRO A 387 -6.91 23.48 3.77
C PRO A 387 -6.37 22.09 4.14
N GLN A 388 -5.23 22.04 4.84
CA GLN A 388 -4.65 20.81 5.37
C GLN A 388 -5.67 20.05 6.23
N LEU A 389 -5.75 18.74 6.06
CA LEU A 389 -6.77 17.89 6.70
C LEU A 389 -6.30 17.32 8.05
N HIS A 390 -5.03 16.96 8.18
CA HIS A 390 -4.49 16.28 9.35
C HIS A 390 -3.61 17.20 10.18
N THR A 391 -3.43 16.89 11.46
CA THR A 391 -2.41 17.57 12.28
C THR A 391 -1.02 17.14 11.86
N SER A 392 -0.07 18.07 11.97
CA SER A 392 1.36 17.83 11.75
C SER A 392 2.14 18.43 12.90
N ALA A 393 3.15 17.71 13.42
CA ALA A 393 4.03 18.24 14.44
C ALA A 393 4.89 19.40 13.92
N ARG A 394 5.21 19.42 12.62
CA ARG A 394 6.04 20.45 11.97
C ARG A 394 5.39 21.83 12.03
N HIS A 395 4.06 21.87 11.96
CA HIS A 395 3.28 23.10 11.85
C HIS A 395 2.34 23.34 13.03
N ALA A 396 2.47 22.54 14.10
CA ALA A 396 1.52 22.51 15.22
C ALA A 396 1.34 23.88 15.92
N ASP A 397 2.36 24.73 15.89
CA ASP A 397 2.34 26.05 16.54
C ASP A 397 1.45 27.09 15.83
N TRP A 398 1.10 26.85 14.56
CA TRP A 398 0.35 27.83 13.77
C TRP A 398 -0.75 27.24 12.88
N ALA A 399 -0.64 26.00 12.40
CA ALA A 399 -1.67 25.35 11.59
C ALA A 399 -2.74 24.68 12.48
N THR A 400 -3.48 25.48 13.24
CA THR A 400 -4.45 25.00 14.24
C THR A 400 -5.86 24.78 13.68
N ARG A 401 -6.18 25.34 12.50
CA ARG A 401 -7.49 25.19 11.87
C ARG A 401 -7.39 24.36 10.59
N LEU A 402 -8.00 23.18 10.61
CA LEU A 402 -7.92 22.18 9.54
C LEU A 402 -9.13 22.23 8.60
N GLY A 403 -9.00 21.60 7.45
CA GLY A 403 -10.10 21.30 6.54
C GLY A 403 -10.88 20.06 6.95
N ASP A 404 -12.09 19.95 6.40
CA ASP A 404 -13.01 18.85 6.65
C ASP A 404 -13.42 18.10 5.37
N ASP A 405 -12.78 18.40 4.23
CA ASP A 405 -13.02 17.68 2.99
C ASP A 405 -11.85 17.83 2.00
N LEU A 406 -11.65 16.80 1.16
CA LEU A 406 -10.66 16.82 0.08
C LEU A 406 -11.26 17.41 -1.21
N VAL A 407 -10.72 18.52 -1.68
CA VAL A 407 -11.14 19.22 -2.88
C VAL A 407 -10.56 18.53 -4.12
N VAL A 408 -11.45 18.30 -5.10
CA VAL A 408 -11.09 17.84 -6.46
C VAL A 408 -11.66 18.84 -7.45
N VAL A 409 -10.82 19.36 -8.34
CA VAL A 409 -11.22 20.34 -9.36
C VAL A 409 -11.12 19.79 -10.77
N GLU A 410 -12.08 20.16 -11.60
CA GLU A 410 -12.11 19.78 -13.01
C GLU A 410 -11.25 20.72 -13.85
N ARG A 411 -10.36 20.13 -14.64
CA ARG A 411 -9.54 20.80 -15.65
C ARG A 411 -9.74 20.12 -16.99
N ASP A 412 -9.25 20.76 -18.05
CA ASP A 412 -9.32 20.20 -19.40
C ASP A 412 -8.50 18.90 -19.58
N PHE A 413 -7.50 18.69 -18.72
CA PHE A 413 -6.71 17.46 -18.68
C PHE A 413 -7.29 16.37 -17.77
N GLY A 414 -8.37 16.64 -17.04
CA GLY A 414 -8.96 15.70 -16.07
C GLY A 414 -9.18 16.31 -14.70
N ARG A 415 -9.36 15.46 -13.69
CA ARG A 415 -9.72 15.84 -12.31
C ARG A 415 -8.47 15.88 -11.44
N LEU A 416 -8.19 17.04 -10.86
CA LEU A 416 -7.02 17.29 -10.02
C LEU A 416 -7.41 17.34 -8.54
N ALA A 417 -6.80 16.49 -7.73
CA ALA A 417 -6.82 16.62 -6.27
C ALA A 417 -5.54 17.33 -5.78
N VAL A 418 -5.65 18.06 -4.67
CA VAL A 418 -4.50 18.67 -3.99
C VAL A 418 -4.36 18.02 -2.61
N VAL A 419 -3.16 17.51 -2.30
CA VAL A 419 -2.84 16.92 -1.00
C VAL A 419 -1.73 17.74 -0.36
N VAL A 420 -2.02 18.38 0.77
CA VAL A 420 -1.20 19.47 1.31
C VAL A 420 -0.26 18.95 2.39
N GLY A 421 1.05 19.09 2.15
CA GLY A 421 2.07 18.74 3.14
C GLY A 421 1.87 17.32 3.69
N ASP A 422 1.80 17.23 5.02
CA ASP A 422 1.74 15.95 5.74
C ASP A 422 0.41 15.20 5.57
N ASP A 423 -0.60 15.76 4.89
CA ASP A 423 -1.77 14.97 4.43
C ASP A 423 -1.35 13.80 3.53
N ALA A 424 -0.17 13.91 2.91
CA ALA A 424 0.46 12.89 2.08
C ALA A 424 0.84 11.61 2.85
N LEU A 425 0.96 11.69 4.19
CA LEU A 425 1.34 10.55 5.03
C LEU A 425 0.21 9.52 5.18
N TYR A 426 -1.04 9.92 4.92
CA TYR A 426 -2.22 9.12 5.21
C TYR A 426 -2.75 8.45 3.93
N PRO A 427 -2.80 7.09 3.86
CA PRO A 427 -3.43 6.41 2.73
C PRO A 427 -4.88 6.81 2.50
N GLU A 428 -5.60 7.11 3.58
CA GLU A 428 -7.00 7.51 3.52
C GLU A 428 -7.20 8.74 2.64
N THR A 429 -6.28 9.70 2.65
CA THR A 429 -6.34 10.91 1.80
C THR A 429 -6.37 10.56 0.31
N PHE A 430 -5.51 9.63 -0.13
CA PHE A 430 -5.44 9.24 -1.54
C PHE A 430 -6.62 8.35 -1.94
N ARG A 431 -7.15 7.54 -1.01
CA ARG A 431 -8.39 6.82 -1.25
C ARG A 431 -9.56 7.77 -1.44
N LEU A 432 -9.67 8.82 -0.63
CA LEU A 432 -10.69 9.87 -0.82
C LEU A 432 -10.55 10.55 -2.18
N ALA A 433 -9.32 10.80 -2.65
CA ALA A 433 -9.07 11.33 -3.99
C ALA A 433 -9.60 10.39 -5.09
N ALA A 434 -9.28 9.09 -5.00
CA ALA A 434 -9.74 8.08 -5.94
C ALA A 434 -11.27 7.92 -5.91
N LEU A 435 -11.88 7.92 -4.73
CA LEU A 435 -13.34 7.88 -4.56
C LEU A 435 -14.03 9.15 -5.04
N LYS A 436 -13.30 10.25 -5.26
CA LYS A 436 -13.77 11.46 -5.94
C LYS A 436 -13.42 11.50 -7.43
N ASP A 437 -12.99 10.35 -7.96
CA ASP A 437 -12.61 10.14 -9.36
C ASP A 437 -11.49 11.09 -9.81
N ALA A 438 -10.53 11.40 -8.93
CA ALA A 438 -9.33 12.13 -9.32
C ALA A 438 -8.51 11.32 -10.35
N ASP A 439 -7.82 12.04 -11.24
CA ASP A 439 -6.91 11.49 -12.24
C ASP A 439 -5.45 11.81 -11.92
N VAL A 440 -5.25 12.99 -11.33
CA VAL A 440 -3.95 13.55 -10.96
C VAL A 440 -4.03 14.07 -9.53
N VAL A 441 -2.99 13.85 -8.75
CA VAL A 441 -2.81 14.41 -7.40
C VAL A 441 -1.55 15.26 -7.39
N ALA A 442 -1.69 16.54 -7.04
CA ALA A 442 -0.57 17.43 -6.81
C ALA A 442 -0.27 17.51 -5.31
N VAL A 443 1.00 17.32 -4.94
CA VAL A 443 1.45 17.22 -3.55
C VAL A 443 2.59 18.23 -3.29
N PRO A 444 2.27 19.47 -2.88
CA PRO A 444 3.27 20.37 -2.30
C PRO A 444 3.73 19.80 -0.94
N PHE A 445 4.94 19.23 -0.90
CA PHE A 445 5.42 18.39 0.18
C PHE A 445 6.84 18.76 0.65
N THR A 446 7.26 18.18 1.77
CA THR A 446 8.65 18.16 2.24
C THR A 446 9.05 16.71 2.51
N VAL A 447 9.98 16.18 1.73
CA VAL A 447 10.49 14.81 1.91
C VAL A 447 11.33 14.73 3.18
N ALA A 448 10.88 13.91 4.14
CA ALA A 448 11.49 13.73 5.45
C ALA A 448 12.07 12.31 5.66
N GLY A 449 11.85 11.41 4.70
CA GLY A 449 12.50 10.10 4.63
C GLY A 449 12.46 9.55 3.20
N ALA A 450 13.44 8.71 2.84
CA ALA A 450 13.49 8.12 1.49
C ALA A 450 12.22 7.30 1.18
N HIS A 451 11.67 6.63 2.19
CA HIS A 451 10.41 5.89 2.09
C HIS A 451 9.19 6.75 1.77
N ASP A 452 9.25 8.08 1.92
CA ASP A 452 8.15 8.96 1.52
C ASP A 452 7.91 8.89 0.01
N ILE A 453 9.00 8.84 -0.79
CA ILE A 453 8.93 8.72 -2.25
C ILE A 453 8.96 7.24 -2.69
N ASP A 454 9.93 6.47 -2.20
CA ASP A 454 10.23 5.14 -2.75
C ASP A 454 9.20 4.07 -2.36
N LEU A 455 8.42 4.31 -1.29
CA LEU A 455 7.39 3.39 -0.80
C LEU A 455 6.02 4.06 -0.70
N MET A 456 5.87 5.09 0.15
CA MET A 456 4.54 5.62 0.49
C MET A 456 3.83 6.23 -0.72
N LEU A 457 4.35 7.31 -1.30
CA LEU A 457 3.69 7.99 -2.43
C LEU A 457 3.66 7.12 -3.69
N LEU A 458 4.62 6.21 -3.84
CA LEU A 458 4.62 5.21 -4.90
C LEU A 458 3.45 4.23 -4.77
N GLU A 459 3.20 3.72 -3.55
CA GLU A 459 2.05 2.86 -3.28
C GLU A 459 0.73 3.62 -3.44
N ARG A 460 0.67 4.89 -3.03
CA ARG A 460 -0.54 5.71 -3.23
C ARG A 460 -0.93 5.83 -4.68
N ALA A 461 0.05 5.95 -5.59
CA ALA A 461 -0.20 5.92 -7.01
C ALA A 461 -0.71 4.53 -7.47
N ALA A 462 -0.06 3.46 -7.02
CA ALA A 462 -0.37 2.07 -7.38
C ALA A 462 -1.77 1.64 -6.94
N GLU A 463 -2.06 1.70 -5.64
CA GLU A 463 -3.26 1.13 -5.01
C GLU A 463 -4.55 1.96 -5.26
N ASN A 464 -4.39 3.19 -5.75
CA ASN A 464 -5.50 4.09 -6.05
C ASN A 464 -5.64 4.42 -7.54
N ARG A 465 -4.65 4.05 -8.36
CA ARG A 465 -4.56 4.41 -9.78
C ARG A 465 -4.65 5.92 -9.98
N LEU A 466 -3.69 6.62 -9.39
CA LEU A 466 -3.56 8.07 -9.45
C LEU A 466 -2.21 8.46 -10.05
N ASN A 467 -2.19 9.42 -10.98
CA ASN A 467 -0.93 10.07 -11.35
C ASN A 467 -0.55 11.01 -10.21
N VAL A 468 0.67 10.93 -9.68
CA VAL A 468 1.07 11.75 -8.52
C VAL A 468 2.23 12.64 -8.90
N ALA A 469 2.11 13.94 -8.65
CA ALA A 469 3.16 14.92 -8.85
C ALA A 469 3.52 15.55 -7.50
N VAL A 470 4.70 15.20 -7.00
CA VAL A 470 5.19 15.60 -5.67
C VAL A 470 6.32 16.59 -5.86
N ALA A 471 6.17 17.78 -5.28
CA ALA A 471 7.24 18.76 -5.27
C ALA A 471 7.77 18.92 -3.85
N SER A 472 9.08 18.90 -3.71
CA SER A 472 9.78 19.08 -2.45
C SER A 472 11.08 19.80 -2.69
N ARG A 473 11.48 20.67 -1.76
CA ARG A 473 12.87 21.14 -1.70
C ARG A 473 13.78 19.92 -1.54
N ARG A 474 15.01 20.03 -2.03
CA ARG A 474 16.01 18.97 -1.84
C ARG A 474 16.34 18.86 -0.36
N THR A 475 16.22 17.67 0.18
CA THR A 475 16.61 17.32 1.54
C THR A 475 17.67 16.22 1.50
N ASP A 476 18.26 15.90 2.65
CA ASP A 476 19.16 14.76 2.78
C ASP A 476 18.47 13.41 2.50
N HIS A 477 17.13 13.40 2.46
CA HIS A 477 16.31 12.22 2.24
C HIS A 477 15.76 12.09 0.82
N GLY A 478 15.85 13.13 -0.01
CA GLY A 478 15.37 13.07 -1.39
C GLY A 478 14.94 14.42 -1.96
N ALA A 479 14.17 14.37 -3.04
CA ALA A 479 13.62 15.51 -3.75
C ALA A 479 12.18 15.19 -4.22
N GLY A 480 11.54 16.10 -4.95
CA GLY A 480 10.26 15.83 -5.59
C GLY A 480 10.32 14.69 -6.63
N ALA A 481 9.17 14.21 -7.07
CA ALA A 481 9.06 13.17 -8.07
C ALA A 481 7.75 13.29 -8.86
N VAL A 482 7.76 12.85 -10.12
CA VAL A 482 6.53 12.58 -10.88
C VAL A 482 6.34 11.07 -10.99
N ILE A 483 5.17 10.59 -10.61
CA ILE A 483 4.79 9.18 -10.61
C ILE A 483 3.67 9.00 -11.64
N PRO A 484 4.02 8.79 -12.92
CA PRO A 484 3.05 8.59 -13.97
C PRO A 484 2.42 7.20 -13.88
N LEU A 485 1.16 7.09 -14.26
CA LEU A 485 0.53 5.78 -14.47
C LEU A 485 0.94 5.19 -15.82
N SER A 486 1.12 3.87 -15.83
CA SER A 486 1.16 3.07 -17.04
C SER A 486 -0.25 2.67 -17.49
N GLY A 487 -0.42 2.48 -18.81
CA GLY A 487 -1.58 1.78 -19.37
C GLY A 487 -1.55 0.27 -19.06
N ASP A 488 -0.34 -0.30 -18.96
CA ASP A 488 -0.08 -1.67 -18.54
C ASP A 488 -0.36 -1.83 -17.04
N PHE A 489 -1.48 -2.46 -16.69
CA PHE A 489 -1.90 -2.63 -15.30
C PHE A 489 -2.80 -3.86 -15.09
N THR A 490 -3.66 -4.17 -16.05
CA THR A 490 -4.58 -5.30 -15.92
C THR A 490 -3.85 -6.58 -16.31
N LEU A 491 -3.66 -7.47 -15.33
CA LEU A 491 -3.35 -8.85 -15.65
C LEU A 491 -4.41 -9.39 -16.62
N TRP A 492 -4.00 -10.26 -17.54
CA TRP A 492 -4.89 -10.88 -18.53
C TRP A 492 -5.38 -9.92 -19.64
N SER A 493 -4.85 -8.69 -19.74
CA SER A 493 -4.96 -7.84 -20.93
C SER A 493 -3.71 -7.92 -21.81
N GLU A 494 -3.76 -7.33 -23.01
CA GLU A 494 -2.55 -7.06 -23.78
C GLU A 494 -1.70 -5.98 -23.09
N TRP A 495 -0.38 -6.09 -23.22
CA TRP A 495 0.62 -5.16 -22.66
C TRP A 495 1.44 -4.55 -23.81
N ASP A 496 1.92 -3.32 -23.66
CA ASP A 496 2.74 -2.63 -24.68
C ASP A 496 4.14 -3.26 -24.87
N GLY A 497 4.47 -4.27 -24.06
CA GLY A 497 5.68 -5.10 -24.16
C GLY A 497 5.52 -6.44 -23.44
N PRO A 498 6.59 -7.25 -23.32
CA PRO A 498 6.53 -8.46 -22.52
C PRO A 498 6.29 -8.12 -21.05
N PHE A 499 5.43 -8.88 -20.39
CA PHE A 499 5.24 -8.76 -18.94
C PHE A 499 6.58 -9.02 -18.22
N VAL A 500 6.97 -8.11 -17.33
CA VAL A 500 8.29 -8.13 -16.66
C VAL A 500 8.24 -8.60 -15.21
N GLY A 501 7.08 -9.07 -14.75
CA GLY A 501 6.89 -9.52 -13.37
C GLY A 501 6.42 -8.42 -12.41
N ILE A 502 6.21 -7.19 -12.88
CA ILE A 502 5.67 -6.07 -12.08
C ILE A 502 4.25 -5.80 -12.53
N ILE A 503 3.29 -5.75 -11.59
CA ILE A 503 1.88 -5.58 -11.93
C ILE A 503 1.42 -4.13 -11.75
N SER A 504 1.67 -3.56 -10.59
CA SER A 504 1.02 -2.34 -10.13
C SER A 504 1.98 -1.21 -9.80
N ARG A 505 3.23 -1.54 -9.45
CA ARG A 505 4.27 -0.54 -9.13
C ARG A 505 4.56 0.37 -10.33
N PRO A 506 4.27 1.69 -10.24
CA PRO A 506 4.67 2.64 -11.26
C PRO A 506 6.17 2.92 -11.21
N GLU A 507 6.71 3.52 -12.27
CA GLU A 507 8.11 3.96 -12.33
C GLU A 507 8.19 5.46 -12.01
N PRO A 508 8.73 5.85 -10.84
CA PRO A 508 8.83 7.27 -10.48
C PRO A 508 9.99 7.95 -11.24
N LEU A 509 9.74 9.18 -11.70
CA LEU A 509 10.77 10.10 -12.17
C LEU A 509 11.15 11.03 -11.02
N VAL A 510 12.15 10.61 -10.23
CA VAL A 510 12.68 11.38 -9.10
C VAL A 510 13.52 12.55 -9.59
N ALA A 511 13.33 13.74 -9.02
CA ALA A 511 13.95 14.96 -9.46
C ALA A 511 15.46 15.00 -9.18
N THR A 512 16.25 15.01 -10.25
CA THR A 512 17.72 15.20 -10.20
C THR A 512 18.14 16.65 -10.47
N GLU A 513 17.25 17.46 -11.05
CA GLU A 513 17.42 18.89 -11.33
C GLU A 513 16.36 19.74 -10.61
N SER A 514 16.47 21.06 -10.64
CA SER A 514 15.52 21.96 -9.96
C SER A 514 14.14 22.01 -10.64
N VAL A 515 14.08 21.70 -11.94
CA VAL A 515 12.84 21.47 -12.70
C VAL A 515 12.89 20.06 -13.27
N THR A 516 11.88 19.25 -12.99
CA THR A 516 11.75 17.92 -13.60
C THR A 516 10.43 17.87 -14.35
N LEU A 517 10.50 17.74 -15.68
CA LEU A 517 9.34 17.55 -16.55
C LEU A 517 9.11 16.06 -16.81
N ALA A 518 7.85 15.66 -16.76
CA ALA A 518 7.41 14.32 -17.13
C ALA A 518 5.99 14.36 -17.71
N THR A 519 5.69 13.43 -18.60
CA THR A 519 4.32 13.24 -19.09
C THR A 519 3.60 12.27 -18.16
N VAL A 520 2.50 12.71 -17.57
CA VAL A 520 1.55 11.84 -16.88
C VAL A 520 0.38 11.51 -17.80
N ARG A 521 -0.37 10.44 -17.50
CA ARG A 521 -1.49 9.96 -18.31
C ARG A 521 -2.79 9.95 -17.50
N PRO A 522 -3.48 11.09 -17.38
CA PRO A 522 -4.72 11.20 -16.61
C PRO A 522 -5.77 10.13 -16.98
N GLU A 523 -5.92 9.78 -18.26
CA GLU A 523 -6.87 8.75 -18.70
C GLU A 523 -6.60 7.37 -18.08
N CYS A 524 -5.36 7.03 -17.73
CA CYS A 524 -5.01 5.74 -17.14
C CYS A 524 -5.57 5.54 -15.73
N ALA A 525 -6.02 6.60 -15.05
CA ALA A 525 -6.70 6.54 -13.75
C ALA A 525 -8.13 5.96 -13.84
N THR A 526 -8.67 5.79 -15.06
CA THR A 526 -9.96 5.14 -15.30
C THR A 526 -9.89 3.62 -15.13
N ASN A 527 -8.74 3.02 -15.45
CA ASN A 527 -8.54 1.58 -15.27
C ASN A 527 -8.07 1.30 -13.84
N ARG A 528 -8.98 0.71 -13.06
CA ARG A 528 -8.76 0.29 -11.67
C ARG A 528 -8.66 -1.23 -11.50
N PHE A 529 -8.76 -1.98 -12.59
CA PHE A 529 -8.74 -3.44 -12.56
C PHE A 529 -7.31 -3.99 -12.67
N VAL A 530 -6.73 -4.41 -11.55
CA VAL A 530 -5.40 -5.05 -11.53
C VAL A 530 -5.46 -6.48 -12.11
N SER A 531 -6.62 -7.11 -12.02
CA SER A 531 -6.89 -8.42 -12.59
C SER A 531 -8.38 -8.53 -12.90
N ARG A 532 -8.80 -9.64 -13.54
CA ARG A 532 -10.20 -9.89 -13.87
C ARG A 532 -11.07 -9.76 -12.61
N GLY A 533 -12.03 -8.82 -12.64
CA GLY A 533 -12.96 -8.58 -11.54
C GLY A 533 -12.31 -8.08 -10.24
N THR A 534 -11.05 -7.65 -10.28
CA THR A 534 -10.29 -7.19 -9.11
C THR A 534 -9.97 -5.72 -9.26
N ASP A 535 -10.85 -4.88 -8.72
CA ASP A 535 -10.71 -3.41 -8.71
C ASP A 535 -9.97 -2.96 -7.42
N VAL A 536 -8.89 -2.19 -7.55
CA VAL A 536 -8.07 -1.77 -6.38
C VAL A 536 -8.68 -0.63 -5.55
N VAL A 537 -9.78 -0.04 -6.01
CA VAL A 537 -10.52 1.02 -5.30
C VAL A 537 -11.89 0.54 -4.86
N ASP A 538 -12.70 0.05 -5.80
CA ASP A 538 -14.07 -0.40 -5.55
C ASP A 538 -14.14 -1.86 -5.09
N GLY A 539 -13.07 -2.64 -5.28
CA GLY A 539 -12.94 -3.99 -4.74
C GLY A 539 -12.44 -4.03 -3.29
N ARG A 540 -12.23 -2.86 -2.65
CA ARG A 540 -11.84 -2.76 -1.24
C ARG A 540 -12.88 -3.42 -0.31
N PRO A 541 -12.50 -3.87 0.90
CA PRO A 541 -13.41 -4.54 1.83
C PRO A 541 -14.29 -3.53 2.59
N TRP A 542 -15.02 -2.67 1.88
CA TRP A 542 -15.79 -1.54 2.43
C TRP A 542 -16.74 -1.93 3.56
N ALA A 543 -17.40 -3.09 3.44
CA ALA A 543 -18.37 -3.58 4.44
C ALA A 543 -17.71 -4.10 5.73
N LEU A 544 -16.39 -4.30 5.71
CA LEU A 544 -15.58 -4.76 6.85
C LEU A 544 -14.70 -3.63 7.40
N ALA A 545 -14.72 -2.45 6.76
CA ALA A 545 -13.78 -1.34 6.97
C ALA A 545 -14.09 -0.42 8.16
N ASP A 546 -14.97 -0.84 9.07
CA ASP A 546 -15.46 -0.04 10.20
C ASP A 546 -14.34 0.52 11.09
N SER A 547 -13.23 -0.21 11.27
CA SER A 547 -12.12 0.26 12.11
C SER A 547 -11.49 1.55 11.56
N LEU A 548 -11.59 1.82 10.24
CA LEU A 548 -11.06 3.04 9.65
C LEU A 548 -11.80 4.30 10.12
N VAL A 549 -13.10 4.22 10.36
CA VAL A 549 -13.95 5.35 10.76
C VAL A 549 -14.12 5.48 12.28
N ARG A 550 -13.48 4.58 13.05
CA ARG A 550 -13.42 4.69 14.51
C ARG A 550 -12.28 5.61 14.92
N ALA A 551 -12.53 6.45 15.91
CA ALA A 551 -11.46 7.11 16.65
C ALA A 551 -10.51 6.03 17.18
N ALA A 552 -9.20 6.25 17.07
CA ALA A 552 -8.22 5.37 17.70
C ALA A 552 -8.58 5.26 19.18
N THR A 553 -8.80 4.04 19.67
CA THR A 553 -9.04 3.84 21.10
C THR A 553 -7.77 4.29 21.81
N PRO A 554 -7.81 5.25 22.76
CA PRO A 554 -6.62 5.66 23.46
C PRO A 554 -5.98 4.42 24.07
N GLN A 555 -4.78 4.06 23.60
CA GLN A 555 -3.98 3.01 24.21
C GLN A 555 -3.91 3.34 25.69
N HIS A 556 -4.22 2.36 26.55
CA HIS A 556 -4.11 2.55 27.99
C HIS A 556 -2.74 3.12 28.30
N ALA A 557 -2.71 4.41 28.68
CA ALA A 557 -1.55 5.01 29.30
C ALA A 557 -1.24 4.14 30.52
N SER A 558 -0.24 3.28 30.39
CA SER A 558 0.31 2.56 31.51
C SER A 558 0.81 3.61 32.50
N ALA A 559 0.17 3.64 33.66
CA ALA A 559 0.50 4.51 34.78
C ALA A 559 1.85 4.13 35.40
#